data_AF-A0AAU6U8F4-F1
#
_entry.id   AF-A0AAU6U8F4-F1
#
_cell.length_a   1.000
_cell.length_b   1.000
_cell.length_c   1.000
_cell.angle_alpha   90.00
_cell.angle_beta   90.00
_cell.angle_gamma   90.00
#
_symmetry.space_group_name_H-M   'P 1'
#
loop_
_entity.id
_entity.type
_entity.pdbx_description
1 polymer ?
#
loop_
_entity_poly.entity_id
_entity_poly.type
_entity_poly.pdbx_seq_one_letter_code
_entity_poly.pdbx_strand_id
1 'polypeptide(L)'
;MGLKPYLLLACLCVSSGVLAKNESVKISVGQEGNYRVVNVTGLANELTINKVVVNRGQCRASWGDPVKPYTLKFGATQSYRYMLYNSLNGNRYHCDVVEIVVETDQGNWTFTPTS
;
A
#
# COMPACT_ATOMS: atom_id res chain seq x y z
N MET A 1 -50.00 50.75 -0.54
CA MET A 1 -50.11 49.29 -0.32
C MET A 1 -49.99 48.61 -1.68
N GLY A 2 -49.09 47.68 -2.00
CA GLY A 2 -48.14 46.95 -1.19
C GLY A 2 -46.92 46.49 -2.02
N LEU A 3 -45.84 46.18 -1.30
CA LEU A 3 -44.55 45.72 -1.81
C LEU A 3 -44.64 44.20 -2.10
N LYS A 4 -44.24 43.76 -3.29
CA LYS A 4 -44.10 42.32 -3.62
C LYS A 4 -42.74 41.80 -3.16
N PRO A 5 -42.66 40.71 -2.37
CA PRO A 5 -41.38 40.10 -2.01
C PRO A 5 -40.93 39.15 -3.12
N TYR A 6 -39.81 39.47 -3.77
CA TYR A 6 -39.09 38.53 -4.63
C TYR A 6 -38.27 37.59 -3.73
N LEU A 7 -38.66 36.32 -3.70
CA LEU A 7 -37.95 35.25 -2.99
C LEU A 7 -36.66 34.92 -3.78
N LEU A 8 -35.50 35.32 -3.26
CA LEU A 8 -34.20 34.89 -3.76
C LEU A 8 -33.92 33.48 -3.25
N LEU A 9 -34.06 32.48 -4.12
CA LEU A 9 -33.70 31.10 -3.83
C LEU A 9 -32.17 30.94 -3.96
N ALA A 10 -31.46 30.96 -2.84
CA ALA A 10 -30.03 30.68 -2.81
C ALA A 10 -29.79 29.18 -3.09
N CYS A 11 -29.29 28.88 -4.28
CA CYS A 11 -28.85 27.54 -4.65
C CYS A 11 -27.50 27.25 -3.95
N LEU A 12 -27.55 26.62 -2.78
CA LEU A 12 -26.38 26.09 -2.08
C LEU A 12 -25.84 24.91 -2.88
N CYS A 13 -24.87 25.17 -3.76
CA CYS A 13 -24.06 24.11 -4.37
C CYS A 13 -23.23 23.45 -3.27
N VAL A 14 -23.72 22.35 -2.70
CA VAL A 14 -22.91 21.46 -1.87
C VAL A 14 -21.95 20.74 -2.81
N SER A 15 -20.78 21.32 -3.04
CA SER A 15 -19.70 20.64 -3.74
C SER A 15 -19.23 19.47 -2.89
N SER A 16 -19.70 18.26 -3.19
CA SER A 16 -19.14 17.02 -2.66
C SER A 16 -17.73 16.85 -3.22
N GLY A 17 -16.76 17.51 -2.59
CA GLY A 17 -15.35 17.26 -2.86
C GLY A 17 -15.04 15.84 -2.43
N VAL A 18 -15.03 14.89 -3.38
CA VAL A 18 -14.42 13.58 -3.16
C VAL A 18 -12.93 13.85 -2.99
N LEU A 19 -12.43 13.78 -1.76
CA LEU A 19 -11.00 13.81 -1.48
C LEU A 19 -10.43 12.49 -2.02
N ALA A 20 -9.92 12.49 -3.25
CA ALA A 20 -9.18 11.35 -3.78
C ALA A 20 -7.99 11.13 -2.85
N LYS A 21 -8.02 10.06 -2.05
CA LYS A 21 -6.89 9.63 -1.23
C LYS A 21 -5.78 9.27 -2.20
N ASN A 22 -4.82 10.16 -2.40
CA ASN A 22 -3.74 9.96 -3.33
C ASN A 22 -2.87 8.80 -2.82
N GLU A 23 -2.90 7.65 -3.48
CA GLU A 23 -2.17 6.46 -3.05
C GLU A 23 -0.67 6.70 -3.20
N SER A 24 0.10 6.70 -2.10
CA SER A 24 1.55 6.91 -2.18
C SER A 24 2.31 5.68 -2.71
N VAL A 25 1.68 4.50 -2.73
CA VAL A 25 2.28 3.26 -3.22
C VAL A 25 1.28 2.43 -4.03
N LYS A 26 1.81 1.71 -5.02
CA LYS A 26 1.13 0.63 -5.74
C LYS A 26 1.75 -0.70 -5.35
N ILE A 27 0.92 -1.72 -5.17
CA ILE A 27 1.36 -3.07 -4.80
C ILE A 27 1.04 -4.08 -5.90
N SER A 28 1.95 -5.01 -6.12
CA SER A 28 1.65 -6.25 -6.84
C SER A 28 2.24 -7.45 -6.11
N VAL A 29 1.57 -8.60 -6.23
CA VAL A 29 1.97 -9.85 -5.58
C VAL A 29 2.24 -10.89 -6.66
N GLY A 30 3.34 -11.61 -6.52
CA GLY A 30 3.73 -12.69 -7.43
C GLY A 30 4.49 -13.79 -6.70
N GLN A 31 5.10 -14.68 -7.48
CA GLN A 31 5.96 -15.74 -6.95
C GLN A 31 7.22 -15.85 -7.82
N GLU A 32 8.37 -15.98 -7.18
CA GLU A 32 9.67 -16.15 -7.83
C GLU A 32 10.39 -17.32 -7.15
N GLY A 33 10.46 -18.47 -7.84
CA GLY A 33 11.02 -19.69 -7.26
C GLY A 33 10.35 -20.07 -5.93
N ASN A 34 11.17 -20.11 -4.87
CA ASN A 34 10.74 -20.47 -3.50
C ASN A 34 10.26 -19.26 -2.67
N TYR A 35 9.91 -18.15 -3.30
CA TYR A 35 9.48 -16.93 -2.61
C TYR A 35 8.15 -16.40 -3.14
N ARG A 36 7.29 -15.97 -2.21
CA ARG A 36 6.20 -15.05 -2.47
C ARG A 36 6.81 -13.64 -2.56
N VAL A 37 6.56 -12.92 -3.63
CA VAL A 37 7.14 -11.60 -3.87
C VAL A 37 6.05 -10.54 -3.74
N VAL A 38 6.31 -9.53 -2.92
CA VAL A 38 5.52 -8.30 -2.85
C VAL A 38 6.34 -7.17 -3.44
N ASN A 39 5.89 -6.61 -4.55
CA ASN A 39 6.50 -5.46 -5.19
C ASN A 39 5.79 -4.18 -4.72
N VAL A 40 6.56 -3.26 -4.17
CA VAL A 40 6.10 -1.94 -3.75
C VAL A 40 6.64 -0.90 -4.71
N THR A 41 5.76 -0.23 -5.46
CA THR A 41 6.11 0.85 -6.38
C THR A 41 5.74 2.19 -5.77
N GLY A 42 6.68 3.14 -5.73
CA GLY A 42 6.42 4.49 -5.22
C GLY A 42 5.60 5.32 -6.22
N LEU A 43 4.50 5.92 -5.75
CA LEU A 43 3.66 6.85 -6.51
C LEU A 43 3.73 8.29 -5.99
N ALA A 44 4.50 8.52 -4.92
CA ALA A 44 4.79 9.83 -4.36
C ALA A 44 6.29 10.15 -4.46
N ASN A 45 6.61 11.45 -4.48
CA ASN A 45 7.98 11.92 -4.35
C ASN A 45 8.44 11.82 -2.88
N GLU A 46 9.74 11.62 -2.69
CA GLU A 46 10.39 11.58 -1.36
C GLU A 46 9.73 10.61 -0.38
N LEU A 47 9.22 9.48 -0.88
CA LEU A 47 8.55 8.49 -0.06
C LEU A 47 9.56 7.65 0.72
N THR A 48 9.50 7.69 2.05
CA THR A 48 10.33 6.82 2.89
C THR A 48 9.53 5.60 3.30
N ILE A 49 9.99 4.42 2.88
CA ILE A 49 9.42 3.14 3.32
C ILE A 49 10.11 2.75 4.62
N ASN A 50 9.33 2.66 5.70
CA ASN A 50 9.82 2.23 7.00
C ASN A 50 9.78 0.71 7.13
N LYS A 51 8.69 0.09 6.68
CA LYS A 51 8.45 -1.35 6.84
C LYS A 51 7.39 -1.85 5.87
N VAL A 52 7.52 -3.12 5.47
CA VAL A 52 6.46 -3.87 4.79
C VAL A 52 6.12 -5.10 5.61
N VAL A 53 4.87 -5.19 6.05
CA VAL A 53 4.35 -6.27 6.88
C VAL A 53 3.30 -7.02 6.07
N VAL A 54 3.50 -8.33 5.89
CA VAL A 54 2.54 -9.19 5.19
C VAL A 54 1.88 -10.12 6.20
N ASN A 55 0.56 -10.22 6.12
CA ASN A 55 -0.28 -11.03 6.99
C ASN A 55 0.07 -10.84 8.48
N ARG A 56 0.18 -9.58 8.94
CA ARG A 56 0.55 -9.23 10.32
C ARG A 56 1.85 -9.89 10.80
N GLY A 57 2.79 -10.13 9.89
CA GLY A 57 4.08 -10.74 10.18
C GLY A 57 4.10 -12.28 10.14
N GLN A 58 3.02 -12.93 9.72
CA GLN A 58 2.99 -14.40 9.55
C GLN A 58 3.87 -14.88 8.38
N CYS A 59 4.04 -14.04 7.35
CA CYS A 59 4.94 -14.34 6.24
C CYS A 59 6.40 -14.10 6.63
N ARG A 60 7.24 -15.12 6.47
CA ARG A 60 8.67 -15.05 6.83
C ARG A 60 9.48 -14.31 5.77
N ALA A 61 9.90 -13.08 6.08
CA ALA A 61 10.74 -12.27 5.21
C ALA A 61 12.10 -12.91 4.93
N SER A 62 12.66 -12.61 3.76
CA SER A 62 14.00 -13.03 3.35
C SER A 62 15.05 -12.12 4.01
N TRP A 63 16.23 -12.66 4.24
CA TRP A 63 17.36 -11.91 4.80
C TRP A 63 17.85 -10.79 3.87
N GLY A 64 17.53 -10.86 2.58
CA GLY A 64 17.86 -9.83 1.60
C GLY A 64 16.90 -8.65 1.57
N ASP A 65 15.79 -8.68 2.32
CA ASP A 65 14.83 -7.59 2.35
C ASP A 65 15.40 -6.38 3.14
N PRO A 66 15.07 -5.13 2.77
CA PRO A 66 15.50 -3.96 3.51
C PRO A 66 15.04 -4.00 4.98
N VAL A 67 16.00 -3.89 5.92
CA VAL A 67 15.73 -3.88 7.37
C VAL A 67 15.75 -2.48 7.99
N LYS A 68 16.23 -1.48 7.26
CA LYS A 68 16.25 -0.08 7.67
C LYS A 68 15.35 0.74 6.75
N PRO A 69 14.79 1.86 7.24
CA PRO A 69 14.06 2.78 6.40
C PRO A 69 14.90 3.24 5.20
N TYR A 70 14.26 3.38 4.05
CA TYR A 70 14.90 3.87 2.83
C TYR A 70 13.94 4.68 1.98
N THR A 71 14.48 5.61 1.21
CA THR A 71 13.69 6.43 0.28
C THR A 71 13.46 5.67 -1.03
N LEU A 72 12.19 5.44 -1.35
CA LEU A 72 11.76 4.89 -2.62
C LEU A 72 11.42 6.04 -3.58
N LYS A 73 12.14 6.12 -4.70
CA LYS A 73 11.90 7.16 -5.71
C LYS A 73 10.56 6.94 -6.42
N PHE A 74 9.95 8.00 -6.90
CA PHE A 74 8.77 7.93 -7.75
C PHE A 74 9.00 6.98 -8.94
N GLY A 75 8.06 6.07 -9.17
CA GLY A 75 8.10 5.05 -10.23
C GLY A 75 9.08 3.89 -9.97
N ALA A 76 9.97 3.99 -8.98
CA ALA A 76 10.85 2.89 -8.60
C ALA A 76 10.07 1.79 -7.86
N THR A 77 10.55 0.56 -7.96
CA THR A 77 9.94 -0.61 -7.30
C THR A 77 10.97 -1.30 -6.42
N GLN A 78 10.58 -1.60 -5.18
CA GLN A 78 11.31 -2.50 -4.29
C GLN A 78 10.55 -3.82 -4.15
N SER A 79 11.25 -4.93 -4.34
CA SER A 79 10.71 -6.26 -4.09
C SER A 79 11.04 -6.73 -2.68
N TYR A 80 10.03 -7.26 -1.99
CA TYR A 80 10.13 -7.95 -0.71
C TYR A 80 9.82 -9.42 -0.92
N ARG A 81 10.68 -10.30 -0.39
CA ARG A 81 10.60 -11.74 -0.65
C ARG A 81 10.26 -12.48 0.63
N TYR A 82 9.13 -13.18 0.63
CA TYR A 82 8.69 -14.01 1.73
C TYR A 82 8.90 -15.48 1.39
N MET A 83 9.65 -16.19 2.21
CA MET A 83 10.07 -17.56 1.96
C MET A 83 8.87 -18.51 1.95
N LEU A 84 8.75 -19.34 0.91
CA LEU A 84 7.78 -20.44 0.80
C LEU A 84 8.46 -21.79 1.05
N TYR A 85 9.75 -21.91 0.74
CA TYR A 85 10.54 -23.11 0.98
C TYR A 85 12.00 -22.78 1.32
N ASN A 86 12.56 -23.46 2.32
CA ASN A 86 13.97 -23.34 2.71
C ASN A 86 14.74 -24.58 2.25
N SER A 87 15.59 -24.41 1.24
CA SER A 87 16.40 -25.52 0.69
C SER A 87 17.47 -26.06 1.63
N LEU A 88 17.87 -25.32 2.67
CA LEU A 88 18.90 -25.76 3.62
C LEU A 88 18.38 -26.79 4.62
N ASN A 89 17.09 -26.72 4.97
CA ASN A 89 16.48 -27.59 5.98
C ASN A 89 15.19 -28.29 5.53
N GLY A 90 14.73 -28.07 4.30
CA GLY A 90 13.55 -28.73 3.73
C GLY A 90 12.21 -28.17 4.22
N ASN A 91 12.19 -27.10 5.01
CA ASN A 91 10.94 -26.57 5.56
C ASN A 91 10.12 -25.81 4.52
N ARG A 92 8.80 -26.01 4.57
CA ARG A 92 7.81 -25.22 3.81
C ARG A 92 7.14 -24.20 4.73
N TYR A 93 6.82 -23.03 4.19
CA TYR A 93 6.09 -21.97 4.87
C TYR A 93 4.90 -21.56 4.03
N HIS A 94 3.78 -21.31 4.70
CA HIS A 94 2.58 -20.78 4.07
C HIS A 94 2.64 -19.26 4.06
N CYS A 95 2.55 -18.66 2.87
CA CYS A 95 2.44 -17.21 2.69
C CYS A 95 1.46 -16.91 1.55
N ASP A 96 0.18 -17.18 1.83
CA ASP A 96 -0.94 -16.77 1.00
C ASP A 96 -1.35 -15.37 1.44
N VAL A 97 -1.10 -14.39 0.57
CA VAL A 97 -1.17 -12.98 0.93
C VAL A 97 -2.64 -12.55 1.02
N VAL A 98 -3.08 -12.17 2.22
CA VAL A 98 -4.43 -11.64 2.49
C VAL A 98 -4.39 -10.18 2.96
N GLU A 99 -3.26 -9.72 3.49
CA GLU A 99 -3.06 -8.35 3.95
C GLU A 99 -1.60 -7.93 3.76
N ILE A 100 -1.38 -6.72 3.25
CA ILE A 100 -0.08 -6.09 3.14
C ILE A 100 -0.19 -4.71 3.75
N VAL A 101 0.68 -4.37 4.71
CA VAL A 101 0.80 -3.04 5.27
C VAL A 101 2.16 -2.47 4.89
N VAL A 102 2.14 -1.33 4.20
CA VAL A 102 3.34 -0.55 3.90
C VAL A 102 3.34 0.66 4.82
N GLU A 103 4.26 0.67 5.77
CA GLU A 103 4.47 1.78 6.70
C GLU A 103 5.39 2.80 6.04
N THR A 104 4.93 4.04 5.92
CA THR A 104 5.67 5.14 5.29
C THR A 104 5.67 6.38 6.16
N ASP A 105 6.57 7.32 5.86
CA ASP A 105 6.57 8.67 6.45
C ASP A 105 5.34 9.52 6.08
N GLN A 106 4.61 9.13 5.03
CA GLN A 106 3.39 9.78 4.56
C GLN A 106 2.11 9.04 5.02
N GLY A 107 2.25 8.07 5.92
CA GLY A 107 1.15 7.27 6.48
C GLY A 107 1.21 5.79 6.10
N ASN A 108 0.37 5.00 6.76
CA ASN A 108 0.32 3.55 6.52
C ASN A 108 -0.70 3.22 5.43
N TRP A 109 -0.29 2.32 4.54
CA TRP A 109 -1.13 1.84 3.44
C TRP A 109 -1.41 0.36 3.63
N THR A 110 -2.69 0.01 3.73
CA THR A 110 -3.16 -1.36 3.85
C THR A 110 -3.75 -1.81 2.53
N PHE A 111 -3.32 -2.96 2.04
CA PHE A 111 -3.78 -3.57 0.79
C PHE A 111 -4.27 -4.99 1.07
N THR A 112 -5.42 -5.32 0.48
CA THR A 112 -5.97 -6.67 0.43
C THR A 112 -6.00 -7.08 -1.04
N PRO A 113 -5.22 -8.08 -1.46
CA PRO A 113 -5.26 -8.55 -2.84
C PRO A 113 -6.67 -9.08 -3.15
N THR A 114 -7.28 -8.60 -4.22
CA THR A 114 -8.50 -9.20 -4.77
C THR A 114 -8.12 -10.49 -5.50
N SER A 115 -8.82 -11.57 -5.16
CA SER A 115 -8.66 -12.92 -5.72
C SER A 115 -9.00 -12.99 -7.22
#